data_AF-A0A255G8A0-F1
#
_entry.id   AF-A0A255G8A0-F1
#
_cell.length_a   1.000
_cell.length_b   1.000
_cell.length_c   1.000
_cell.angle_alpha   90.00
_cell.angle_beta   90.00
_cell.angle_gamma   90.00
#
_symmetry.space_group_name_H-M   'P 1'
#
loop_
_entity.id
_entity.type
_entity.pdbx_description
1 polymer ?
#
loop_
_entity_poly.entity_id
_entity_poly.type
_entity_poly.pdbx_seq_one_letter_code
_entity_poly.pdbx_strand_id
1 'polypeptide(L)'
;MQLKRWPVLGLVVLAVITMVLVVLAFRHARPPSVNAVPMNGPGSPAAPAAGSPVPTVSSAATPRTTPAASATPRQRSLEAIRDLVRSEDQLDIVVLGDASGAGEDKWVAQWADSLAANRRIELRAIENGRASTRNLGNSGSSTVLRNVSESGLTLRDATNRFDQLVPAGTDLVILNFGHQESEGSISADLDRLWNRIPPSATGLVMLQNPERGATQQAQRNRVRAVTDWASRNRAPTVDVFDAFIQAPEPLAELLDRDGVLPNGTGSRVWRDELVKRVG
;
A
#
# COMPACT_ATOMS: atom_id res chain seq x y z
N MET A 1 25.60 -43.88 -29.09
CA MET A 1 24.20 -44.31 -28.88
C MET A 1 23.59 -43.42 -27.82
N GLN A 2 22.49 -42.73 -28.16
CA GLN A 2 21.89 -41.65 -27.38
C GLN A 2 21.18 -42.14 -26.12
N LEU A 3 21.44 -41.49 -24.99
CA LEU A 3 20.60 -41.54 -23.79
C LEU A 3 20.36 -40.12 -23.29
N LYS A 4 19.15 -39.89 -22.77
CA LYS A 4 18.60 -38.67 -22.12
C LYS A 4 18.02 -37.58 -23.02
N ARG A 5 16.80 -37.82 -23.52
CA ARG A 5 15.80 -36.76 -23.82
C ARG A 5 14.52 -36.87 -22.97
N TRP A 6 14.50 -37.77 -21.97
CA TRP A 6 13.30 -38.05 -21.17
C TRP A 6 12.95 -37.00 -20.10
N PRO A 7 13.88 -36.31 -19.41
CA PRO A 7 13.48 -35.36 -18.36
C PRO A 7 12.88 -34.07 -18.94
N VAL A 8 13.27 -33.66 -20.15
CA VAL A 8 12.72 -32.47 -20.82
C VAL A 8 11.30 -32.73 -21.30
N LEU A 9 11.01 -33.94 -21.78
CA LEU A 9 9.66 -34.31 -22.23
C LEU A 9 8.66 -34.30 -21.06
N GLY A 10 9.07 -34.77 -19.88
CA GLY A 10 8.23 -34.76 -18.68
C GLY A 10 7.87 -33.35 -18.20
N LEU A 11 8.82 -32.41 -18.28
CA LEU A 11 8.64 -31.02 -17.85
C LEU A 11 7.72 -30.23 -18.81
N VAL A 12 7.81 -30.50 -20.11
CA VAL A 12 6.91 -29.92 -21.12
C VAL A 12 5.49 -30.45 -20.96
N VAL A 13 5.31 -31.76 -20.73
CA VAL A 13 3.98 -32.35 -20.48
C VAL A 13 3.34 -31.76 -19.22
N LEU A 14 4.11 -31.58 -18.14
CA LEU A 14 3.61 -30.98 -16.91
C LEU A 14 3.16 -29.53 -17.13
N ALA A 15 3.95 -28.72 -17.86
CA ALA A 15 3.60 -27.33 -18.16
C ALA A 15 2.30 -27.22 -18.98
N VAL A 16 2.10 -28.10 -19.95
CA VAL A 16 0.88 -28.14 -20.78
C VAL A 16 -0.34 -28.55 -19.95
N ILE A 17 -0.21 -29.55 -19.07
CA ILE A 17 -1.30 -29.98 -18.18
C ILE A 17 -1.72 -28.84 -17.23
N THR A 18 -0.76 -28.13 -16.63
CA THR A 18 -1.06 -27.01 -15.72
C THR A 18 -1.79 -25.88 -16.46
N MET A 19 -1.35 -25.55 -17.69
CA MET A 19 -2.02 -24.52 -18.50
C MET A 19 -3.46 -24.91 -18.86
N VAL A 20 -3.71 -26.19 -19.21
CA VAL A 20 -5.05 -26.68 -19.52
C VAL A 20 -5.96 -26.64 -18.29
N LEU A 21 -5.44 -27.00 -17.10
CA LEU A 21 -6.21 -26.94 -15.85
C LEU A 21 -6.58 -25.51 -15.46
N VAL A 22 -5.67 -24.54 -15.66
CA VAL A 22 -5.95 -23.11 -15.42
C VAL A 22 -7.07 -22.62 -16.36
N VAL A 23 -6.98 -22.93 -17.66
CA VAL A 23 -8.02 -22.53 -18.63
C VAL A 23 -9.37 -23.19 -18.31
N LEU A 24 -9.41 -24.46 -17.90
CA LEU A 24 -10.65 -25.12 -17.49
C LEU A 24 -11.24 -24.53 -16.22
N ALA A 25 -10.41 -24.16 -15.23
CA ALA A 25 -10.87 -23.47 -14.02
C ALA A 25 -11.53 -22.12 -14.35
N PHE A 26 -10.96 -21.34 -15.26
CA PHE A 26 -11.55 -20.08 -15.71
C PHE A 26 -12.82 -20.27 -16.57
N ARG A 27 -12.98 -21.40 -17.26
CA ARG A 27 -14.22 -21.69 -18.02
C ARG A 27 -15.38 -22.20 -17.15
N HIS A 28 -15.09 -22.75 -15.98
CA HIS A 28 -16.12 -23.22 -15.03
C HIS A 28 -16.50 -22.19 -13.95
N ALA A 29 -15.71 -21.12 -13.79
CA ALA A 29 -16.10 -19.97 -12.98
C ALA A 29 -17.20 -19.15 -13.69
N ARG A 30 -18.46 -19.60 -13.60
CA ARG A 30 -19.61 -18.75 -13.91
C ARG A 30 -19.84 -17.77 -12.75
N PRO A 31 -20.03 -16.46 -12.99
CA PRO A 31 -20.51 -15.57 -11.96
C PRO A 31 -21.94 -15.97 -11.56
N PRO A 32 -22.31 -15.86 -10.27
CA PRO A 32 -23.67 -16.14 -9.84
C PRO A 32 -24.65 -15.14 -10.49
N SER A 33 -25.65 -15.68 -11.18
CA SER A 33 -26.79 -14.95 -11.69
C SER A 33 -27.63 -14.43 -10.51
N VAL A 34 -27.69 -13.10 -10.36
CA VAL A 34 -28.59 -12.45 -9.41
C VAL A 34 -30.01 -12.52 -9.98
N ASN A 35 -30.84 -13.39 -9.40
CA ASN A 35 -32.27 -13.41 -9.66
C ASN A 35 -32.92 -12.15 -9.07
N ALA A 36 -33.41 -11.26 -9.93
CA ALA A 36 -34.25 -10.14 -9.51
C ALA A 36 -35.65 -10.67 -9.15
N VAL A 37 -36.05 -10.49 -7.89
CA VAL A 37 -37.41 -10.73 -7.40
C VAL A 37 -38.26 -9.49 -7.74
N PRO A 38 -39.44 -9.62 -8.37
CA PRO A 38 -40.30 -8.49 -8.67
C PRO A 38 -41.14 -8.10 -7.44
N MET A 39 -41.21 -6.81 -7.11
CA MET A 39 -42.18 -6.28 -6.15
C MET A 39 -43.25 -5.47 -6.90
N ASN A 40 -44.49 -5.96 -6.85
CA ASN A 40 -45.68 -5.33 -7.40
C ASN A 40 -46.32 -4.34 -6.40
N GLY A 41 -46.44 -3.07 -6.81
CA GLY A 41 -47.58 -2.14 -6.58
C GLY A 41 -47.92 -1.65 -5.16
N PRO A 42 -48.85 -0.66 -4.99
CA PRO A 42 -49.81 -0.12 -5.98
C PRO A 42 -49.87 1.43 -6.09
N GLY A 43 -50.75 1.93 -6.98
CA GLY A 43 -50.97 3.32 -7.44
C GLY A 43 -51.33 4.37 -6.37
N SER A 44 -51.60 5.65 -6.67
CA SER A 44 -52.45 6.27 -7.73
C SER A 44 -52.26 7.83 -7.66
N PRO A 45 -53.12 8.74 -8.16
CA PRO A 45 -53.00 9.47 -9.44
C PRO A 45 -52.93 11.02 -9.36
N ALA A 46 -52.63 11.64 -10.51
CA ALA A 46 -53.00 12.96 -11.10
C ALA A 46 -53.32 14.24 -10.27
N ALA A 47 -52.83 15.39 -10.82
CA ALA A 47 -53.02 16.83 -10.49
C ALA A 47 -54.49 17.35 -10.68
N PRO A 48 -54.91 18.64 -10.43
CA PRO A 48 -54.16 19.93 -10.59
C PRO A 48 -54.53 21.17 -9.70
N ALA A 49 -53.79 22.28 -9.94
CA ALA A 49 -54.22 23.70 -10.03
C ALA A 49 -53.91 24.76 -8.93
N ALA A 50 -53.26 25.84 -9.42
CA ALA A 50 -53.43 27.29 -9.17
C ALA A 50 -52.87 27.99 -7.91
N GLY A 51 -52.01 29.00 -8.15
CA GLY A 51 -51.72 30.08 -7.20
C GLY A 51 -50.37 30.81 -7.42
N SER A 52 -50.34 31.83 -8.28
CA SER A 52 -49.30 32.89 -8.34
C SER A 52 -49.58 33.94 -7.22
N PRO A 53 -48.58 34.68 -6.65
CA PRO A 53 -47.76 35.63 -7.40
C PRO A 53 -46.26 35.75 -7.01
N VAL A 54 -45.56 36.42 -7.92
CA VAL A 54 -44.13 36.77 -8.00
C VAL A 54 -43.67 37.69 -6.85
N PRO A 55 -42.40 37.57 -6.43
CA PRO A 55 -41.55 38.76 -6.38
C PRO A 55 -40.24 38.58 -7.16
N THR A 56 -39.92 39.60 -7.95
CA THR A 56 -38.65 39.84 -8.63
C THR A 56 -37.55 40.12 -7.61
N VAL A 57 -36.51 39.29 -7.53
CA VAL A 57 -35.23 39.68 -6.91
C VAL A 57 -34.04 38.99 -7.60
N SER A 58 -33.17 39.85 -8.13
CA SER A 58 -31.73 39.71 -8.38
C SER A 58 -31.17 38.56 -9.20
N SER A 59 -30.65 38.95 -10.36
CA SER A 59 -29.67 38.22 -11.14
C SER A 59 -28.33 38.08 -10.39
N ALA A 60 -27.63 36.99 -10.70
CA ALA A 60 -26.19 36.75 -10.56
C ALA A 60 -25.61 36.47 -9.16
N ALA A 61 -25.36 35.18 -8.89
CA ALA A 61 -23.99 34.67 -8.74
C ALA A 61 -23.98 33.13 -8.87
N THR A 62 -23.53 32.63 -10.02
CA THR A 62 -23.08 31.23 -10.13
C THR A 62 -21.96 31.02 -9.10
N PRO A 63 -22.02 30.02 -8.22
CA PRO A 63 -20.85 29.65 -7.44
C PRO A 63 -19.79 29.22 -8.44
N ARG A 64 -18.72 30.01 -8.60
CA ARG A 64 -17.50 29.47 -9.18
C ARG A 64 -17.06 28.38 -8.23
N THR A 65 -17.25 27.13 -8.62
CA THR A 65 -16.46 26.03 -8.12
C THR A 65 -15.01 26.34 -8.52
N THR A 66 -14.31 27.06 -7.65
CA THR A 66 -12.86 27.11 -7.67
C THR A 66 -12.41 25.65 -7.63
N PRO A 67 -11.60 25.16 -8.58
CA PRO A 67 -10.96 23.87 -8.42
C PRO A 67 -10.27 23.88 -7.07
N ALA A 68 -10.63 22.92 -6.19
CA ALA A 68 -9.88 22.71 -4.97
C ALA A 68 -8.42 22.60 -5.39
N ALA A 69 -7.58 23.54 -4.95
CA ALA A 69 -6.16 23.44 -5.16
C ALA A 69 -5.78 22.04 -4.66
N SER A 70 -5.17 21.23 -5.53
CA SER A 70 -4.61 19.93 -5.13
C SER A 70 -3.59 20.22 -4.04
N ALA A 71 -4.06 20.15 -2.80
CA ALA A 71 -3.26 20.48 -1.66
C ALA A 71 -2.35 19.27 -1.47
N THR A 72 -1.08 19.46 -1.81
CA THR A 72 -0.07 18.44 -1.63
C THR A 72 0.02 18.06 -0.15
N PRO A 73 0.35 16.80 0.14
CA PRO A 73 0.53 16.33 1.51
C PRO A 73 1.54 17.21 2.25
N ARG A 74 1.44 17.28 3.58
CA ARG A 74 2.41 18.04 4.35
C ARG A 74 3.78 17.37 4.25
N GLN A 75 4.64 17.94 3.41
CA GLN A 75 6.02 17.52 3.28
C GLN A 75 6.77 17.94 4.54
N ARG A 76 7.08 16.96 5.40
CA ARG A 76 7.90 17.15 6.59
C ARG A 76 9.28 16.55 6.35
N SER A 77 10.30 17.10 7.00
CA SER A 77 11.62 16.46 7.03
C SER A 77 11.54 15.15 7.82
N LEU A 78 12.54 14.27 7.66
CA LEU A 78 12.61 13.03 8.46
C LEU A 78 12.68 13.33 9.96
N GLU A 79 13.33 14.42 10.36
CA GLU A 79 13.38 14.85 11.76
C GLU A 79 11.99 15.19 12.29
N ALA A 80 11.17 15.91 11.50
CA ALA A 80 9.81 16.23 11.91
C ALA A 80 8.86 15.02 11.90
N ILE A 81 9.14 13.99 11.08
CA ILE A 81 8.44 12.70 11.15
C ILE A 81 8.87 11.94 12.40
N ARG A 82 10.16 11.95 12.72
CA ARG A 82 10.69 11.35 13.95
C ARG A 82 10.07 11.97 15.19
N ASP A 83 9.99 13.30 15.24
CA ASP A 83 9.35 14.02 16.35
C ASP A 83 7.86 13.69 16.46
N LEU A 84 7.16 13.51 15.33
CA LEU A 84 5.78 13.03 15.31
C LEU A 84 5.65 11.62 15.90
N VAL A 85 6.47 10.66 15.43
CA VAL A 85 6.42 9.26 15.88
C VAL A 85 6.78 9.12 17.36
N ARG A 86 7.66 9.97 17.86
CA ARG A 86 8.09 10.02 19.27
C ARG A 86 7.20 10.87 20.17
N SER A 87 6.18 11.54 19.62
CA SER A 87 5.32 12.39 20.44
C SER A 87 4.48 11.56 21.41
N GLU A 88 4.04 12.22 22.49
CA GLU A 88 3.09 11.66 23.46
C GLU A 88 1.63 11.85 23.01
N ASP A 89 1.42 12.19 21.73
CA ASP A 89 0.08 12.26 21.18
C ASP A 89 -0.41 10.85 20.81
N GLN A 90 -1.72 10.71 20.73
CA GLN A 90 -2.30 9.58 20.02
C GLN A 90 -2.01 9.75 18.52
N LEU A 91 -1.54 8.67 17.87
CA LEU A 91 -1.27 8.68 16.44
C LEU A 91 -2.11 7.63 15.72
N ASP A 92 -2.41 7.93 14.46
CA ASP A 92 -2.94 7.00 13.48
C ASP A 92 -1.97 6.89 12.30
N ILE A 93 -1.34 5.73 12.15
CA ILE A 93 -0.33 5.46 11.13
C ILE A 93 -0.88 4.39 10.17
N VAL A 94 -0.78 4.64 8.86
CA VAL A 94 -1.12 3.68 7.81
C VAL A 94 0.13 3.35 6.99
N VAL A 95 0.40 2.06 6.82
CA VAL A 95 1.40 1.55 5.88
C VAL A 95 0.66 0.95 4.68
N LEU A 96 0.85 1.55 3.51
CA LEU A 96 0.41 1.02 2.22
C LEU A 96 1.61 0.34 1.55
N GLY A 97 1.50 -0.93 1.17
CA GLY A 97 2.61 -1.59 0.50
C GLY A 97 2.32 -2.95 -0.11
N ASP A 98 3.37 -3.54 -0.68
CA ASP A 98 3.33 -4.88 -1.27
C ASP A 98 3.68 -5.99 -0.24
N ALA A 99 3.86 -7.22 -0.73
CA ALA A 99 4.16 -8.39 0.09
C ALA A 99 5.39 -8.25 1.02
N SER A 100 6.30 -7.30 0.77
CA SER A 100 7.49 -7.10 1.61
C SER A 100 7.16 -6.72 3.06
N GLY A 101 6.00 -6.07 3.29
CA GLY A 101 5.50 -5.71 4.62
C GLY A 101 4.38 -6.59 5.14
N ALA A 102 3.93 -7.60 4.37
CA ALA A 102 2.74 -8.38 4.69
C ALA A 102 3.09 -9.65 5.49
N GLY A 103 2.72 -9.68 6.77
CA GLY A 103 2.93 -10.85 7.65
C GLY A 103 3.47 -10.49 9.03
N GLU A 104 3.26 -11.39 9.98
CA GLU A 104 3.71 -11.22 11.37
C GLU A 104 5.23 -11.27 11.55
N ASP A 105 5.96 -11.89 10.61
CA ASP A 105 7.42 -11.94 10.60
C ASP A 105 8.06 -10.79 9.81
N LYS A 106 7.24 -9.97 9.14
CA LYS A 106 7.71 -8.87 8.29
C LYS A 106 7.94 -7.57 9.06
N TRP A 107 8.65 -6.64 8.42
CA TRP A 107 9.19 -5.44 9.06
C TRP A 107 8.14 -4.57 9.75
N VAL A 108 6.89 -4.52 9.26
CA VAL A 108 5.83 -3.70 9.87
C VAL A 108 5.45 -4.25 11.24
N ALA A 109 5.28 -5.57 11.37
CA ALA A 109 5.00 -6.21 12.64
C ALA A 109 6.19 -6.05 13.61
N GLN A 110 7.42 -6.23 13.11
CA GLN A 110 8.61 -6.03 13.94
C GLN A 110 8.81 -4.56 14.36
N TRP A 111 8.41 -3.60 13.54
CA TRP A 111 8.42 -2.18 13.90
C TRP A 111 7.34 -1.85 14.94
N ALA A 112 6.16 -2.46 14.82
CA ALA A 112 5.11 -2.37 15.85
C ALA A 112 5.63 -2.84 17.21
N ASP A 113 6.35 -3.97 17.25
CA ASP A 113 6.97 -4.50 18.47
C ASP A 113 8.03 -3.53 19.03
N SER A 114 8.83 -2.88 18.18
CA SER A 114 9.80 -1.85 18.63
C SER A 114 9.11 -0.62 19.22
N LEU A 115 8.04 -0.13 18.59
CA LEU A 115 7.25 1.00 19.12
C LEU A 115 6.58 0.65 20.45
N ALA A 116 6.18 -0.61 20.61
CA ALA A 116 5.52 -1.11 21.82
C ALA A 116 6.37 -1.04 23.09
N ALA A 117 7.69 -0.82 22.96
CA ALA A 117 8.58 -0.61 24.10
C ALA A 117 8.22 0.64 24.93
N ASN A 118 7.67 1.68 24.29
CA ASN A 118 7.35 2.95 24.94
C ASN A 118 5.88 3.39 24.75
N ARG A 119 5.10 2.68 23.94
CA ARG A 119 3.75 3.08 23.52
C ARG A 119 2.80 1.89 23.49
N ARG A 120 1.50 2.12 23.65
CA ARG A 120 0.47 1.09 23.42
C ARG A 120 0.14 1.07 21.95
N ILE A 121 0.33 -0.06 21.27
CA ILE A 121 0.11 -0.20 19.84
C ILE A 121 -1.06 -1.13 19.59
N GLU A 122 -2.09 -0.64 18.91
CA GLU A 122 -3.09 -1.45 18.24
C GLU A 122 -2.64 -1.67 16.80
N LEU A 123 -1.97 -2.80 16.54
CA LEU A 123 -1.59 -3.23 15.20
C LEU A 123 -2.80 -3.87 14.53
N ARG A 124 -3.32 -3.22 13.49
CA ARG A 124 -4.37 -3.74 12.62
C ARG A 124 -3.74 -4.19 11.31
N ALA A 125 -3.90 -5.46 10.94
CA ALA A 125 -3.34 -5.98 9.69
C ALA A 125 -4.43 -6.65 8.85
N ILE A 126 -4.19 -6.71 7.54
CA ILE A 126 -4.96 -7.55 6.62
C ILE A 126 -4.00 -8.61 6.08
N GLU A 127 -4.27 -9.88 6.38
CA GLU A 127 -3.46 -11.00 5.91
C GLU A 127 -4.36 -12.02 5.23
N ASN A 128 -4.07 -12.34 3.98
CA ASN A 128 -4.83 -13.31 3.18
C ASN A 128 -6.36 -13.00 3.16
N GLY A 129 -6.71 -11.72 3.05
CA GLY A 129 -8.09 -11.24 3.07
C GLY A 129 -8.78 -11.29 4.43
N ARG A 130 -8.06 -11.56 5.53
CA ARG A 130 -8.59 -11.55 6.90
C ARG A 130 -8.01 -10.40 7.69
N ALA A 131 -8.89 -9.62 8.32
CA ALA A 131 -8.47 -8.60 9.27
C ALA A 131 -8.05 -9.23 10.60
N SER A 132 -6.96 -8.75 11.17
CA SER A 132 -6.50 -9.10 12.51
C SER A 132 -6.15 -7.84 13.30
N THR A 133 -6.27 -7.94 14.62
CA THR A 133 -5.88 -6.88 15.56
C THR A 133 -5.02 -7.49 16.65
N ARG A 134 -3.85 -6.89 16.90
CA ARG A 134 -2.94 -7.23 17.99
C ARG A 134 -2.69 -5.99 18.85
N ASN A 135 -2.86 -6.12 20.15
CA ASN A 135 -2.50 -5.07 21.11
C ASN A 135 -1.10 -5.38 21.67
N LEU A 136 -0.19 -4.42 21.57
CA LEU A 136 1.21 -4.53 22.01
C LEU A 136 1.53 -3.39 22.97
N GLY A 137 2.44 -3.63 23.91
CA GLY A 137 2.80 -2.65 24.93
C GLY A 137 1.68 -2.43 25.96
N ASN A 138 2.05 -1.84 27.11
CA ASN A 138 1.10 -1.62 28.22
C ASN A 138 1.23 -0.23 28.86
N SER A 139 2.08 0.64 28.32
CA SER A 139 2.38 1.98 28.85
C SER A 139 2.51 3.02 27.74
N GLY A 140 2.49 4.29 28.13
CA GLY A 140 2.66 5.42 27.21
C GLY A 140 1.43 5.72 26.34
N SER A 141 1.67 6.53 25.32
CA SER A 141 0.66 7.05 24.40
C SER A 141 0.17 5.99 23.40
N SER A 142 -0.99 6.22 22.77
CA SER A 142 -1.68 5.20 21.96
C SER A 142 -1.37 5.33 20.46
N THR A 143 -0.78 4.28 19.88
CA THR A 143 -0.69 3.88 18.45
C THR A 143 -1.90 3.16 17.90
N VAL A 144 -2.57 3.62 16.84
CA VAL A 144 -3.16 2.67 15.88
C VAL A 144 -2.26 2.58 14.67
N LEU A 145 -1.67 1.40 14.43
CA LEU A 145 -0.83 1.13 13.27
C LEU A 145 -1.59 0.19 12.34
N ARG A 146 -1.99 0.67 11.17
CA ARG A 146 -2.65 -0.13 10.13
C ARG A 146 -1.63 -0.59 9.10
N ASN A 147 -1.39 -1.89 9.06
CA ASN A 147 -0.64 -2.52 7.99
C ASN A 147 -1.61 -2.96 6.87
N VAL A 148 -1.57 -2.24 5.76
CA VAL A 148 -2.35 -2.53 4.55
C VAL A 148 -1.41 -3.05 3.45
N SER A 149 -0.31 -3.69 3.86
CA SER A 149 0.59 -4.36 2.95
C SER A 149 -0.02 -5.68 2.49
N GLU A 150 -0.11 -5.91 1.17
CA GLU A 150 -0.73 -7.11 0.62
C GLU A 150 0.03 -7.58 -0.64
N SER A 151 0.17 -8.90 -0.80
CA SER A 151 0.66 -9.47 -2.05
C SER A 151 -0.26 -9.10 -3.19
N GLY A 152 0.28 -8.57 -4.29
CA GLY A 152 -0.54 -8.10 -5.41
C GLY A 152 -0.91 -6.61 -5.35
N LEU A 153 -0.77 -5.93 -4.20
CA LEU A 153 -1.14 -4.51 -4.11
C LEU A 153 -0.14 -3.63 -4.87
N THR A 154 -0.62 -2.97 -5.91
CA THR A 154 0.15 -1.98 -6.69
C THR A 154 -0.16 -0.55 -6.24
N LEU A 155 0.67 0.41 -6.65
CA LEU A 155 0.42 1.84 -6.50
C LEU A 155 -0.95 2.25 -7.08
N ARG A 156 -1.32 1.66 -8.22
CA ARG A 156 -2.59 1.95 -8.89
C ARG A 156 -3.78 1.41 -8.10
N ASP A 157 -3.66 0.20 -7.58
CA ASP A 157 -4.71 -0.40 -6.74
C ASP A 157 -4.90 0.38 -5.45
N ALA A 158 -3.79 0.74 -4.79
CA ALA A 158 -3.80 1.58 -3.60
C ALA A 158 -4.43 2.96 -3.87
N THR A 159 -4.16 3.56 -5.02
CA THR A 159 -4.78 4.83 -5.45
C THR A 159 -6.30 4.67 -5.60
N ASN A 160 -6.74 3.64 -6.31
CA ASN A 160 -8.16 3.40 -6.59
C ASN A 160 -8.95 3.06 -5.32
N ARG A 161 -8.29 2.47 -4.32
CA ARG A 161 -8.88 2.05 -3.05
C ARG A 161 -8.58 3.02 -1.90
N PHE A 162 -7.93 4.16 -2.14
CA PHE A 162 -7.33 5.00 -1.10
C PHE A 162 -8.28 5.29 0.06
N ASP A 163 -9.50 5.75 -0.22
CA ASP A 163 -10.47 6.13 0.82
C ASP A 163 -10.96 4.93 1.66
N GLN A 164 -10.80 3.70 1.16
CA GLN A 164 -11.07 2.47 1.90
C GLN A 164 -9.88 2.03 2.76
N LEU A 165 -8.66 2.32 2.31
CA LEU A 165 -7.41 1.86 2.94
C LEU A 165 -6.87 2.86 3.96
N VAL A 166 -7.11 4.15 3.77
CA VAL A 166 -6.60 5.24 4.59
C VAL A 166 -7.76 5.99 5.23
N PRO A 167 -8.08 5.71 6.52
CA PRO A 167 -9.14 6.41 7.23
C PRO A 167 -8.88 7.91 7.34
N ALA A 168 -9.96 8.69 7.40
CA ALA A 168 -9.88 10.09 7.78
C ALA A 168 -9.23 10.25 9.16
N GLY A 169 -8.39 11.28 9.32
CA GLY A 169 -7.64 11.50 10.56
C GLY A 169 -6.32 10.74 10.68
N THR A 170 -5.88 10.03 9.62
CA THR A 170 -4.51 9.47 9.56
C THR A 170 -3.47 10.57 9.70
N ASP A 171 -2.49 10.40 10.59
CA ASP A 171 -1.40 11.36 10.84
C ASP A 171 -0.18 11.11 9.94
N LEU A 172 0.11 9.84 9.66
CA LEU A 172 1.24 9.39 8.85
C LEU A 172 0.83 8.29 7.88
N VAL A 173 1.09 8.51 6.59
CA VAL A 173 0.94 7.52 5.53
C VAL A 173 2.33 7.13 5.01
N ILE A 174 2.70 5.86 5.16
CA ILE A 174 3.95 5.29 4.67
C ILE A 174 3.65 4.52 3.38
N LEU A 175 4.35 4.86 2.29
CA LEU A 175 4.25 4.20 1.00
C LEU A 175 5.45 3.26 0.80
N ASN A 176 5.18 1.96 0.66
CA ASN A 176 6.17 0.92 0.48
C ASN A 176 5.88 0.09 -0.78
N PHE A 177 6.28 0.61 -1.95
CA PHE A 177 6.04 -0.02 -3.25
C PHE A 177 7.30 -0.04 -4.12
N GLY A 178 7.44 -1.09 -4.92
CA GLY A 178 8.53 -1.22 -5.90
C GLY A 178 8.60 -2.61 -6.54
N HIS A 179 8.40 -3.69 -5.78
CA HIS A 179 8.55 -5.07 -6.24
C HIS A 179 7.52 -5.50 -7.30
N GLN A 180 6.42 -4.77 -7.45
CA GLN A 180 5.34 -5.12 -8.38
C GLN A 180 5.15 -4.10 -9.50
N GLU A 181 5.86 -2.98 -9.44
CA GLU A 181 5.61 -1.86 -10.33
C GLU A 181 6.37 -1.99 -11.65
N SER A 182 5.80 -1.43 -12.71
CA SER A 182 6.52 -1.21 -13.97
C SER A 182 7.37 0.05 -13.85
N GLU A 183 8.66 -0.05 -14.19
CA GLU A 183 9.59 1.09 -14.16
C GLU A 183 9.01 2.34 -14.85
N GLY A 184 8.38 2.16 -16.02
CA GLY A 184 7.83 3.26 -16.81
C GLY A 184 6.57 3.92 -16.22
N SER A 185 5.92 3.31 -15.22
CA SER A 185 4.71 3.86 -14.61
C SER A 185 4.88 4.36 -13.16
N ILE A 186 5.96 3.95 -12.47
CA ILE A 186 6.22 4.31 -11.06
C ILE A 186 6.02 5.79 -10.77
N SER A 187 6.65 6.68 -11.54
CA SER A 187 6.57 8.13 -11.28
C SER A 187 5.14 8.64 -11.36
N ALA A 188 4.38 8.24 -12.38
CA ALA A 188 3.01 8.72 -12.58
C ALA A 188 2.02 8.08 -11.61
N ASP A 189 2.23 6.82 -11.23
CA ASP A 189 1.42 6.13 -10.23
C ASP A 189 1.70 6.67 -8.81
N LEU A 190 2.96 7.00 -8.48
CA LEU A 190 3.31 7.70 -7.24
C LEU A 190 2.72 9.11 -7.17
N ASP A 191 2.77 9.91 -8.24
CA ASP A 191 2.12 11.23 -8.27
C ASP A 191 0.62 11.11 -7.96
N ARG A 192 -0.05 10.12 -8.55
CA ARG A 192 -1.47 9.88 -8.31
C ARG A 192 -1.74 9.50 -6.85
N LEU A 193 -1.00 8.55 -6.30
CA LEU A 193 -1.19 8.09 -4.93
C LEU A 193 -0.82 9.17 -3.90
N TRP A 194 0.31 9.84 -4.08
CA TRP A 194 0.79 10.88 -3.19
C TRP A 194 -0.21 12.03 -3.07
N ASN A 195 -0.82 12.45 -4.19
CA ASN A 195 -1.83 13.50 -4.19
C ASN A 195 -3.17 13.11 -3.54
N ARG A 196 -3.36 11.83 -3.16
CA ARG A 196 -4.50 11.40 -2.33
C ARG A 196 -4.29 11.62 -0.85
N ILE A 197 -3.03 11.70 -0.39
CA ILE A 197 -2.73 11.90 1.03
C ILE A 197 -3.21 13.31 1.43
N PRO A 198 -4.08 13.43 2.43
CA PRO A 198 -4.65 14.73 2.79
C PRO A 198 -3.55 15.64 3.36
N PRO A 199 -3.66 16.98 3.23
CA PRO A 199 -2.69 17.93 3.77
C PRO A 199 -2.51 17.87 5.30
N SER A 200 -3.49 17.31 6.01
CA SER A 200 -3.41 17.06 7.45
C SER A 200 -2.47 15.89 7.80
N ALA A 201 -2.29 14.94 6.87
CA ALA A 201 -1.41 13.80 7.03
C ALA A 201 0.00 14.11 6.51
N THR A 202 0.98 13.45 7.11
CA THR A 202 2.36 13.43 6.63
C THR A 202 2.56 12.20 5.74
N GLY A 203 3.18 12.37 4.57
CA GLY A 203 3.56 11.26 3.71
C GLY A 203 5.02 10.86 3.94
N LEU A 204 5.34 9.56 3.86
CA LEU A 204 6.70 9.02 3.89
C LEU A 204 6.84 7.94 2.81
N VAL A 205 7.98 7.88 2.12
CA VAL A 205 8.25 6.86 1.10
C VAL A 205 9.38 5.94 1.53
N MET A 206 9.23 4.63 1.34
CA MET A 206 10.26 3.63 1.59
C MET A 206 10.91 3.22 0.26
N LEU A 207 12.24 3.24 0.19
CA LEU A 207 12.98 2.63 -0.92
C LEU A 207 13.25 1.17 -0.57
N GLN A 208 12.65 0.24 -1.31
CA GLN A 208 12.61 -1.18 -0.93
C GLN A 208 13.97 -1.90 -1.04
N ASN A 209 14.05 -3.09 -0.43
CA ASN A 209 15.26 -3.90 -0.47
C ASN A 209 15.72 -4.27 -1.90
N PRO A 210 17.01 -4.60 -2.07
CA PRO A 210 17.51 -5.21 -3.30
C PRO A 210 16.96 -6.63 -3.48
N GLU A 211 16.82 -7.05 -4.74
CA GLU A 211 16.53 -8.44 -5.12
C GLU A 211 17.78 -9.16 -5.64
N ARG A 212 17.70 -10.47 -5.85
CA ARG A 212 18.74 -11.32 -6.44
C ARG A 212 18.25 -12.04 -7.70
N GLY A 213 19.20 -12.51 -8.50
CA GLY A 213 18.91 -13.32 -9.68
C GLY A 213 18.38 -12.48 -10.85
N ALA A 214 17.41 -13.01 -11.58
CA ALA A 214 16.97 -12.46 -12.86
C ALA A 214 16.33 -11.06 -12.76
N THR A 215 15.72 -10.75 -11.62
CA THR A 215 14.96 -9.50 -11.40
C THR A 215 15.79 -8.40 -10.72
N GLN A 216 17.03 -8.70 -10.31
CA GLN A 216 17.92 -7.78 -9.60
C GLN A 216 18.09 -6.43 -10.32
N GLN A 217 18.33 -6.44 -11.64
CA GLN A 217 18.49 -5.20 -12.39
C GLN A 217 17.18 -4.42 -12.49
N ALA A 218 16.06 -5.11 -12.70
CA ALA A 218 14.74 -4.48 -12.73
C ALA A 218 14.42 -3.84 -11.38
N GLN A 219 14.74 -4.49 -10.25
CA GLN A 219 14.57 -3.88 -8.93
C GLN A 219 15.41 -2.63 -8.74
N ARG A 220 16.70 -2.66 -9.10
CA ARG A 220 17.56 -1.47 -9.04
C ARG A 220 16.96 -0.29 -9.80
N ASN A 221 16.44 -0.55 -11.00
CA ASN A 221 15.82 0.50 -11.81
C ASN A 221 14.53 1.03 -11.16
N ARG A 222 13.69 0.15 -10.60
CA ARG A 222 12.45 0.54 -9.92
C ARG A 222 12.73 1.38 -8.68
N VAL A 223 13.67 0.96 -7.84
CA VAL A 223 14.11 1.74 -6.68
C VAL A 223 14.66 3.10 -7.12
N ARG A 224 15.51 3.14 -8.15
CA ARG A 224 16.00 4.40 -8.72
C ARG A 224 14.86 5.30 -9.20
N ALA A 225 13.84 4.75 -9.85
CA ALA A 225 12.68 5.53 -10.30
C ALA A 225 11.89 6.13 -9.12
N VAL A 226 11.76 5.39 -8.00
CA VAL A 226 11.17 5.92 -6.75
C VAL A 226 12.07 7.01 -6.16
N THR A 227 13.39 6.81 -6.10
CA THR A 227 14.36 7.81 -5.62
C THR A 227 14.30 9.10 -6.44
N ASP A 228 14.32 9.00 -7.77
CA ASP A 228 14.27 10.14 -8.68
C ASP A 228 12.92 10.89 -8.58
N TRP A 229 11.82 10.16 -8.38
CA TRP A 229 10.52 10.75 -8.10
C TRP A 229 10.50 11.48 -6.75
N ALA A 230 11.00 10.85 -5.69
CA ALA A 230 10.98 11.39 -4.34
C ALA A 230 11.86 12.65 -4.24
N SER A 231 13.03 12.64 -4.89
CA SER A 231 13.92 13.81 -4.98
C SER A 231 13.25 14.99 -5.67
N ARG A 232 12.66 14.78 -6.85
CA ARG A 232 11.94 15.84 -7.59
C ARG A 232 10.77 16.41 -6.81
N ASN A 233 10.04 15.54 -6.10
CA ASN A 233 8.87 15.92 -5.33
C ASN A 233 9.19 16.33 -3.89
N ARG A 234 10.46 16.28 -3.46
CA ARG A 234 10.87 16.52 -2.05
C ARG A 234 10.10 15.66 -1.04
N ALA A 235 9.76 14.42 -1.44
CA ALA A 235 9.13 13.47 -0.54
C ALA A 235 10.19 12.91 0.43
N PRO A 236 9.94 12.91 1.75
CA PRO A 236 10.85 12.29 2.70
C PRO A 236 10.95 10.79 2.43
N THR A 237 12.16 10.26 2.52
CA THR A 237 12.46 8.87 2.16
C THR A 237 13.28 8.15 3.23
N VAL A 238 12.98 6.87 3.45
CA VAL A 238 13.88 5.96 4.18
C VAL A 238 14.48 4.99 3.17
N ASP A 239 15.81 5.00 3.07
CA ASP A 239 16.55 4.20 2.10
C ASP A 239 16.88 2.81 2.65
N VAL A 240 15.92 1.89 2.52
CA VAL A 240 16.14 0.50 2.93
C VAL A 240 16.99 -0.26 1.91
N PHE A 241 16.99 0.17 0.65
CA PHE A 241 17.86 -0.40 -0.36
C PHE A 241 19.33 -0.31 0.08
N ASP A 242 19.80 0.90 0.42
CA ASP A 242 21.16 1.13 0.89
C ASP A 242 21.43 0.45 2.24
N ALA A 243 20.46 0.41 3.15
CA ALA A 243 20.59 -0.30 4.43
C ALA A 243 20.88 -1.81 4.23
N PHE A 244 20.25 -2.46 3.24
CA PHE A 244 20.55 -3.85 2.89
C PHE A 244 21.93 -4.03 2.26
N ILE A 245 22.44 -3.05 1.52
CA ILE A 245 23.79 -3.09 0.95
C ILE A 245 24.85 -2.93 2.04
N GLN A 246 24.56 -2.14 3.07
CA GLN A 246 25.46 -1.87 4.20
C GLN A 246 25.34 -2.89 5.33
N ALA A 247 24.34 -3.76 5.29
CA ALA A 247 24.17 -4.83 6.27
C ALA A 247 25.39 -5.76 6.28
N PRO A 248 25.84 -6.23 7.47
CA PRO A 248 27.00 -7.11 7.56
C PRO A 248 26.72 -8.51 6.99
N GLU A 249 25.46 -8.96 7.03
CA GLU A 249 25.06 -10.23 6.44
C GLU A 249 25.07 -10.16 4.91
N PRO A 250 25.47 -11.24 4.22
CA PRO A 250 25.30 -11.33 2.78
C PRO A 250 23.83 -11.14 2.39
N LEU A 251 23.56 -10.41 1.30
CA LEU A 251 22.19 -10.20 0.78
C LEU A 251 21.40 -11.51 0.63
N ALA A 252 22.06 -12.62 0.31
CA ALA A 252 21.46 -13.94 0.21
C ALA A 252 20.77 -14.41 1.50
N GLU A 253 21.28 -14.00 2.66
CA GLU A 253 20.82 -14.39 3.99
C GLU A 253 19.76 -13.44 4.54
N LEU A 254 19.53 -12.31 3.85
CA LEU A 254 18.52 -11.32 4.20
C LEU A 254 17.19 -11.52 3.43
N LEU A 255 17.21 -12.33 2.38
CA LEU A 255 16.06 -12.54 1.50
C LEU A 255 15.45 -13.92 1.71
N ASP A 256 14.17 -14.04 1.36
CA ASP A 256 13.49 -15.32 1.21
C ASP A 256 14.12 -16.13 0.07
N ARG A 257 13.74 -17.41 -0.04
CA ARG A 257 14.35 -18.36 -1.00
C ARG A 257 14.23 -17.89 -2.46
N ASP A 258 13.21 -17.12 -2.78
CA ASP A 258 13.01 -16.55 -4.13
C ASP A 258 13.99 -15.41 -4.44
N GLY A 259 14.69 -14.88 -3.44
CA GLY A 259 15.62 -13.77 -3.58
C GLY A 259 14.93 -12.44 -3.86
N VAL A 260 13.64 -12.30 -3.54
CA VAL A 260 12.86 -11.08 -3.79
C VAL A 260 12.48 -10.38 -2.50
N LEU A 261 11.73 -11.07 -1.64
CA LEU A 261 11.19 -10.51 -0.40
C LEU A 261 12.19 -10.65 0.75
N PRO A 262 12.16 -9.76 1.75
CA PRO A 262 12.99 -9.92 2.93
C PRO A 262 12.49 -11.10 3.77
N ASN A 263 13.41 -11.94 4.25
CA ASN A 263 13.09 -12.91 5.29
C ASN A 263 13.00 -12.20 6.66
N GLY A 264 12.84 -12.97 7.75
CA GLY A 264 12.79 -12.38 9.10
C GLY A 264 14.03 -11.57 9.50
N THR A 265 15.22 -11.92 9.00
CA THR A 265 16.48 -11.16 9.20
C THR A 265 16.52 -9.90 8.35
N GLY A 266 16.18 -9.96 7.06
CA GLY A 266 16.06 -8.77 6.23
C GLY A 266 15.00 -7.79 6.75
N SER A 267 13.90 -8.31 7.30
CA SER A 267 12.86 -7.50 7.93
C SER A 267 13.37 -6.74 9.16
N ARG A 268 14.39 -7.25 9.87
CA ARG A 268 15.07 -6.51 10.94
C ARG A 268 15.89 -5.35 10.40
N VAL A 269 16.63 -5.53 9.29
CA VAL A 269 17.38 -4.44 8.64
C VAL A 269 16.44 -3.29 8.28
N TRP A 270 15.28 -3.63 7.71
CA TRP A 270 14.25 -2.66 7.36
C TRP A 270 13.71 -1.90 8.57
N ARG A 271 13.31 -2.64 9.62
CA ARG A 271 12.86 -2.06 10.89
C ARG A 271 13.92 -1.14 11.48
N ASP A 272 15.17 -1.58 11.52
CA ASP A 272 16.25 -0.84 12.17
C ASP A 272 16.58 0.46 11.43
N GLU A 273 16.56 0.45 10.09
CA GLU A 273 16.72 1.68 9.32
C GLU A 273 15.53 2.63 9.53
N LEU A 274 14.29 2.10 9.59
CA LEU A 274 13.12 2.92 9.92
C LEU A 274 13.23 3.52 11.33
N VAL A 275 13.59 2.72 12.35
CA VAL A 275 13.78 3.20 13.73
C VAL A 275 14.90 4.23 13.81
N LYS A 276 16.02 4.02 13.12
CA LYS A 276 17.13 4.97 13.07
C LYS A 276 16.73 6.32 12.48
N ARG A 277 15.86 6.33 11.46
CA ARG A 277 15.44 7.56 10.76
C ARG A 277 14.28 8.27 11.44
N VAL A 278 13.27 7.52 11.89
CA VAL A 278 12.00 8.06 12.38
C VAL A 278 11.47 7.44 13.68
N GLY A 279 12.05 6.35 14.18
CA GLY A 279 11.78 5.85 15.54
C GLY A 279 12.61 6.61 16.57
#